data_AF-A0A2I9DGQ1-F1
#
_entry.id   AF-A0A2I9DGQ1-F1
#
_cell.length_a   1.000
_cell.length_b   1.000
_cell.length_c   1.000
_cell.angle_alpha   90.00
_cell.angle_beta   90.00
_cell.angle_gamma   90.00
#
_symmetry.space_group_name_H-M   'P 1'
#
loop_
_entity.id
_entity.type
_entity.pdbx_description
1 polymer ?
#
loop_
_entity_poly.entity_id
_entity_poly.type
_entity_poly.pdbx_seq_one_letter_code
_entity_poly.pdbx_strand_id
1 'polypeptide(L)'
;MRPQDWRQGMENEAASVEDAEWAEDTRQTAQVLRRRSQLLGFLLALGCALTFSTLLLLLEVLGSRVGMHVDQNAVGMFIRNHTLPYLASLLALVFLLGFGLGRAGVVPWLAALAFLLLPVLSVIVGTLVYVPSTVEFDSSLGVMPPVTIDLATVLWNVWMIPEAVLVATFAFLGAWLGQATKRSSPPPTAVR
;
A
#
# COMPACT_ATOMS: atom_id res chain seq x y z
N MET A 1 -17.43 24.71 9.29
CA MET A 1 -18.28 23.54 9.02
C MET A 1 -17.38 22.43 8.46
N ARG A 2 -17.40 21.20 9.00
CA ARG A 2 -16.58 20.11 8.41
C ARG A 2 -17.24 19.60 7.13
N PRO A 3 -16.49 19.02 6.17
CA PRO A 3 -17.07 18.46 4.95
C PRO A 3 -18.16 17.42 5.19
N GLN A 4 -18.08 16.69 6.30
CA GLN A 4 -19.11 15.72 6.72
C GLN A 4 -20.37 16.40 7.23
N ASP A 5 -20.23 17.43 8.06
CA ASP A 5 -21.36 18.23 8.58
C ASP A 5 -22.12 18.92 7.43
N TRP A 6 -21.39 19.41 6.42
CA TRP A 6 -21.98 19.99 5.22
C TRP A 6 -22.72 18.95 4.37
N ARG A 7 -22.13 17.76 4.16
CA ARG A 7 -22.78 16.68 3.41
C ARG A 7 -24.06 16.21 4.09
N GLN A 8 -24.06 16.06 5.42
CA GLN A 8 -25.24 15.67 6.17
C GLN A 8 -26.30 16.79 6.20
N GLY A 9 -25.88 18.06 6.24
CA GLY A 9 -26.78 19.20 6.04
C GLY A 9 -27.49 19.14 4.69
N MET A 10 -26.75 18.94 3.61
CA MET A 10 -27.30 18.82 2.24
C MET A 10 -28.25 17.63 2.09
N GLU A 11 -27.93 16.48 2.69
CA GLU A 11 -28.81 15.29 2.66
C GLU A 11 -30.12 15.51 3.44
N ASN A 12 -30.06 16.17 4.59
CA ASN A 12 -31.24 16.51 5.39
C ASN A 12 -32.11 17.58 4.71
N GLU A 13 -31.47 18.57 4.08
CA GLU A 13 -32.17 19.62 3.34
C GLU A 13 -32.86 19.01 2.12
N ALA A 14 -32.17 18.17 1.34
CA ALA A 14 -32.74 17.42 0.22
C ALA A 14 -33.90 16.48 0.61
N ALA A 15 -33.87 15.92 1.82
CA ALA A 15 -34.97 15.10 2.34
C ALA A 15 -36.18 15.94 2.82
N SER A 16 -35.97 17.22 3.11
CA SER A 16 -36.99 18.13 3.64
C SER A 16 -37.76 18.91 2.57
N VAL A 17 -37.23 18.98 1.35
CA VAL A 17 -37.84 19.69 0.24
C VAL A 17 -38.70 18.71 -0.58
N GLU A 18 -40.00 19.01 -0.73
CA GLU A 18 -40.96 18.20 -1.53
C GLU A 18 -40.69 18.23 -3.04
N ASP A 19 -39.72 19.04 -3.48
CA ASP A 19 -39.25 19.13 -4.85
C ASP A 19 -38.34 17.94 -5.20
N ALA A 20 -38.92 16.98 -5.91
CA ALA A 20 -38.24 15.78 -6.38
C ALA A 20 -37.05 16.08 -7.31
N GLU A 21 -37.09 17.20 -8.05
CA GLU A 21 -36.02 17.58 -8.98
C GLU A 21 -34.79 18.07 -8.21
N TRP A 22 -34.99 18.94 -7.22
CA TRP A 22 -33.90 19.43 -6.36
C TRP A 22 -33.27 18.32 -5.50
N ALA A 23 -34.08 17.39 -5.00
CA ALA A 23 -33.59 16.23 -4.25
C ALA A 23 -32.72 15.30 -5.12
N GLU A 24 -33.08 15.10 -6.39
CA GLU A 24 -32.32 14.29 -7.34
C GLU A 24 -30.99 14.98 -7.72
N ASP A 25 -31.00 16.28 -8.03
CA ASP A 25 -29.80 17.06 -8.33
C ASP A 25 -28.81 17.10 -7.15
N THR A 26 -29.33 17.22 -5.93
CA THR A 26 -28.52 17.21 -4.71
C THR A 26 -27.87 15.84 -4.49
N ARG A 27 -28.62 14.75 -4.71
CA ARG A 27 -28.09 13.38 -4.65
C ARG A 27 -27.02 13.15 -5.71
N GLN A 28 -27.23 13.59 -6.94
CA GLN A 28 -26.25 13.46 -8.02
C GLN A 28 -24.96 14.21 -7.68
N THR A 29 -25.07 15.46 -7.20
CA THR A 29 -23.91 16.26 -6.78
C THR A 29 -23.15 15.61 -5.62
N ALA A 30 -23.85 15.11 -4.60
CA ALA A 30 -23.25 14.39 -3.49
C ALA A 30 -22.53 13.11 -3.94
N GLN A 31 -23.10 12.37 -4.90
CA GLN A 31 -22.48 11.19 -5.49
C GLN A 31 -21.21 11.53 -6.26
N VAL A 32 -21.19 12.58 -7.07
CA VAL A 32 -20.00 13.02 -7.81
C VAL A 32 -18.87 13.41 -6.85
N LEU A 33 -19.18 14.19 -5.80
CA LEU A 33 -18.20 14.55 -4.77
C LEU A 33 -17.69 13.30 -4.02
N ARG A 34 -18.55 12.33 -3.74
CA ARG A 34 -18.16 11.05 -3.12
C ARG A 34 -17.20 10.29 -4.02
N ARG A 35 -17.54 10.11 -5.31
CA ARG A 35 -16.68 9.43 -6.29
C ARG A 35 -15.33 10.12 -6.43
N ARG A 36 -15.30 11.45 -6.53
CA ARG A 36 -14.05 12.23 -6.61
C ARG A 36 -13.18 12.04 -5.36
N SER A 37 -13.77 12.07 -4.16
CA SER A 37 -13.04 11.83 -2.92
C SER A 37 -12.50 10.40 -2.82
N GLN A 38 -13.26 9.41 -3.29
CA GLN A 38 -12.82 8.01 -3.34
C GLN A 38 -11.69 7.80 -4.35
N LEU A 39 -11.77 8.42 -5.53
CA LEU A 39 -10.71 8.37 -6.53
C LEU A 39 -9.42 8.98 -5.99
N LEU A 40 -9.48 10.17 -5.38
CA LEU A 40 -8.29 10.80 -4.78
C LEU A 40 -7.70 9.94 -3.65
N GLY A 41 -8.56 9.35 -2.81
CA GLY A 41 -8.11 8.44 -1.76
C GLY A 41 -7.46 7.17 -2.31
N PHE A 42 -8.00 6.62 -3.40
CA PHE A 42 -7.42 5.48 -4.10
C PHE A 42 -6.07 5.83 -4.73
N LEU A 43 -5.96 6.96 -5.44
CA LEU A 43 -4.72 7.42 -6.05
C LEU A 43 -3.63 7.66 -4.99
N LEU A 44 -3.99 8.22 -3.84
CA LEU A 44 -3.08 8.37 -2.71
C LEU A 44 -2.59 7.00 -2.20
N ALA A 45 -3.52 6.05 -1.98
CA ALA A 45 -3.16 4.70 -1.55
C ALA A 45 -2.28 3.97 -2.58
N LEU A 46 -2.58 4.14 -3.87
CA LEU A 46 -1.81 3.58 -4.98
C LEU A 46 -0.40 4.19 -5.03
N GLY A 47 -0.26 5.51 -4.81
CA GLY A 47 1.03 6.17 -4.69
C GLY A 47 1.85 5.64 -3.51
N CYS A 48 1.22 5.38 -2.35
CA CYS A 48 1.89 4.73 -1.23
C CYS A 48 2.32 3.30 -1.54
N ALA A 49 1.46 2.50 -2.18
CA ALA A 49 1.79 1.15 -2.60
C ALA A 49 2.94 1.14 -3.62
N LEU A 50 2.94 2.04 -4.59
CA LEU A 50 4.01 2.19 -5.58
C LEU A 50 5.34 2.60 -4.92
N THR A 51 5.29 3.56 -3.98
CA THR A 51 6.48 3.97 -3.21
C THR A 51 7.03 2.81 -2.39
N PHE A 52 6.16 2.06 -1.72
CA PHE A 52 6.53 0.88 -0.96
C PHE A 52 7.15 -0.22 -1.84
N SER A 53 6.53 -0.53 -2.99
CA SER A 53 7.07 -1.46 -3.99
C SER A 53 8.45 -1.02 -4.48
N THR A 54 8.61 0.26 -4.81
CA THR A 54 9.90 0.82 -5.25
C THR A 54 10.98 0.70 -4.17
N LEU A 55 10.62 0.96 -2.90
CA LEU A 55 11.53 0.79 -1.76
C LEU A 55 11.91 -0.67 -1.55
N LEU A 56 10.96 -1.60 -1.66
CA LEU A 56 11.25 -3.04 -1.57
C LEU A 56 12.23 -3.48 -2.66
N LEU A 57 11.95 -3.12 -3.92
CA LEU A 57 12.83 -3.44 -5.05
C LEU A 57 14.22 -2.83 -4.86
N LEU A 58 14.30 -1.59 -4.37
CA LEU A 58 15.57 -0.94 -4.08
C LEU A 58 16.34 -1.66 -2.95
N LEU A 59 15.65 -2.12 -1.91
CA LEU A 59 16.25 -2.93 -0.85
C LEU A 59 16.73 -4.30 -1.38
N GLU A 60 16.00 -4.93 -2.29
CA GLU A 60 16.43 -6.18 -2.95
C GLU A 60 17.63 -5.96 -3.86
N VAL A 61 17.66 -4.85 -4.61
CA VAL A 61 18.80 -4.50 -5.47
C VAL A 61 20.03 -4.15 -4.64
N LEU A 62 19.90 -3.32 -3.61
CA LEU A 62 21.00 -3.05 -2.67
C LEU A 62 21.42 -4.33 -1.96
N GLY A 63 20.45 -5.13 -1.52
CA GLY A 63 20.65 -6.41 -0.88
C GLY A 63 21.38 -7.40 -1.77
N SER A 64 21.10 -7.46 -3.07
CA SER A 64 21.82 -8.31 -4.02
C SER A 64 23.21 -7.78 -4.35
N ARG A 65 23.39 -6.46 -4.45
CA ARG A 65 24.72 -5.83 -4.69
C ARG A 65 25.66 -5.98 -3.49
N VAL A 66 25.14 -5.79 -2.27
CA VAL A 66 25.88 -6.02 -1.02
C VAL A 66 25.97 -7.53 -0.72
N GLY A 67 24.96 -8.28 -1.14
CA GLY A 67 24.74 -9.70 -0.93
C GLY A 67 25.30 -10.65 -2.00
N MET A 68 26.11 -10.17 -2.95
CA MET A 68 27.04 -11.07 -3.65
C MET A 68 27.97 -11.80 -2.64
N HIS A 69 27.97 -11.35 -1.38
CA HIS A 69 28.42 -12.13 -0.22
C HIS A 69 27.36 -12.20 0.89
N VAL A 70 26.14 -12.71 0.64
CA VAL A 70 25.10 -12.93 1.67
C VAL A 70 25.65 -13.68 2.89
N ASP A 71 26.62 -14.58 2.66
CA ASP A 71 27.29 -15.37 3.69
C ASP A 71 28.41 -14.60 4.43
N GLN A 72 28.88 -13.48 3.87
CA GLN A 72 30.00 -12.70 4.43
C GLN A 72 29.57 -11.33 4.96
N ASN A 73 28.32 -10.90 4.74
CA ASN A 73 27.80 -9.64 5.27
C ASN A 73 26.71 -9.87 6.34
N ALA A 74 26.74 -9.06 7.39
CA ALA A 74 25.88 -9.24 8.56
C ALA A 74 24.38 -9.08 8.24
N VAL A 75 24.03 -8.29 7.22
CA VAL A 75 22.64 -8.01 6.83
C VAL A 75 22.02 -9.20 6.11
N GLY A 76 22.74 -9.82 5.18
CA GLY A 76 22.33 -11.02 4.45
C GLY A 76 22.17 -12.21 5.39
N MET A 77 23.13 -12.44 6.28
CA MET A 77 23.03 -13.45 7.34
C MET A 77 21.86 -13.18 8.28
N PHE A 78 21.63 -11.91 8.65
CA PHE A 78 20.49 -11.54 9.49
C PHE A 78 19.17 -11.89 8.81
N ILE A 79 18.95 -11.46 7.57
CA ILE A 79 17.72 -11.74 6.81
C ILE A 79 17.50 -13.25 6.66
N ARG A 80 18.56 -14.01 6.31
CA ARG A 80 18.50 -15.47 6.17
C ARG A 80 18.13 -16.18 7.47
N ASN A 81 18.67 -15.73 8.60
CA ASN A 81 18.42 -16.35 9.91
C ASN A 81 17.16 -15.80 10.60
N HIS A 82 16.63 -14.65 10.15
CA HIS A 82 15.51 -13.93 10.76
C HIS A 82 14.42 -13.60 9.74
N THR A 83 14.10 -14.54 8.86
CA THR A 83 13.04 -14.39 7.83
C THR A 83 11.71 -13.97 8.44
N LEU A 84 11.32 -14.54 9.58
CA LEU A 84 10.06 -14.22 10.27
C LEU A 84 10.05 -12.77 10.82
N PRO A 85 11.05 -12.31 11.60
CA PRO A 85 11.16 -10.91 11.99
C PRO A 85 11.19 -9.94 10.79
N TYR A 86 11.89 -10.29 9.71
CA TYR A 86 11.91 -9.48 8.50
C TYR A 86 10.49 -9.34 7.90
N LEU A 87 9.79 -10.44 7.67
CA LEU A 87 8.41 -10.42 7.16
C LEU A 87 7.47 -9.64 8.09
N ALA A 88 7.57 -9.85 9.40
CA ALA A 88 6.76 -9.15 10.39
C ALA A 88 7.01 -7.62 10.35
N SER A 89 8.26 -7.20 10.14
CA SER A 89 8.61 -5.77 10.02
C SER A 89 8.01 -5.14 8.75
N LEU A 90 7.98 -5.86 7.63
CA LEU A 90 7.34 -5.42 6.40
C LEU A 90 5.82 -5.29 6.58
N LEU A 91 5.18 -6.29 7.18
CA LEU A 91 3.74 -6.25 7.46
C LEU A 91 3.39 -5.13 8.46
N ALA A 92 4.24 -4.88 9.45
CA ALA A 92 4.07 -3.75 10.36
C ALA A 92 4.17 -2.40 9.62
N LEU A 93 5.11 -2.25 8.69
CA LEU A 93 5.22 -1.04 7.86
C LEU A 93 3.98 -0.83 6.99
N VAL A 94 3.48 -1.89 6.33
CA VAL A 94 2.23 -1.87 5.56
C VAL A 94 1.05 -1.47 6.44
N PHE A 95 0.96 -2.01 7.66
CA PHE A 95 -0.08 -1.65 8.62
C PHE A 95 0.00 -0.17 9.00
N LEU A 96 1.20 0.36 9.27
CA LEU A 96 1.39 1.78 9.59
C LEU A 96 1.04 2.70 8.43
N LEU A 97 1.38 2.32 7.19
CA LEU A 97 0.95 3.02 5.97
C LEU A 97 -0.57 3.01 5.85
N GLY A 98 -1.20 1.84 6.02
CA GLY A 98 -2.65 1.70 6.10
C GLY A 98 -3.24 2.64 7.15
N PHE A 99 -2.69 2.66 8.35
CA PHE A 99 -3.11 3.53 9.45
C PHE A 99 -3.04 5.01 9.08
N GLY A 100 -1.93 5.45 8.47
CA GLY A 100 -1.79 6.81 7.94
C GLY A 100 -2.86 7.16 6.91
N LEU A 101 -3.11 6.26 5.94
CA LEU A 101 -4.16 6.42 4.92
C LEU A 101 -5.56 6.51 5.55
N GLY A 102 -5.84 5.68 6.55
CA GLY A 102 -7.08 5.71 7.32
C GLY A 102 -7.29 7.06 8.01
N ARG A 103 -6.24 7.60 8.64
CA ARG A 103 -6.28 8.94 9.27
C ARG A 103 -6.47 10.05 8.24
N ALA A 104 -5.91 9.90 7.05
CA ALA A 104 -6.11 10.79 5.91
C ALA A 104 -7.53 10.71 5.31
N GLY A 105 -8.34 9.73 5.73
CA GLY A 105 -9.74 9.57 5.29
C GLY A 105 -9.92 8.63 4.09
N VAL A 106 -8.87 7.89 3.71
CA VAL A 106 -8.99 6.84 2.68
C VAL A 106 -9.82 5.69 3.24
N VAL A 107 -10.75 5.18 2.42
CA VAL A 107 -11.63 4.07 2.81
C VAL A 107 -10.83 2.76 2.89
N PRO A 108 -10.99 1.90 3.91
CA PRO A 108 -10.11 0.74 4.11
C PRO A 108 -10.05 -0.23 2.93
N TRP A 109 -11.17 -0.47 2.25
CA TRP A 109 -11.18 -1.36 1.09
C TRP A 109 -10.42 -0.78 -0.13
N LEU A 110 -10.35 0.56 -0.26
CA LEU A 110 -9.54 1.21 -1.30
C LEU A 110 -8.05 1.07 -1.01
N ALA A 111 -7.66 1.18 0.26
CA ALA A 111 -6.29 0.89 0.68
C ALA A 111 -5.94 -0.57 0.41
N ALA A 112 -6.81 -1.51 0.80
CA ALA A 112 -6.63 -2.93 0.51
C ALA A 112 -6.46 -3.20 -0.99
N LEU A 113 -7.34 -2.62 -1.82
CA LEU A 113 -7.29 -2.77 -3.28
C LEU A 113 -5.98 -2.23 -3.88
N ALA A 114 -5.50 -1.07 -3.42
CA ALA A 114 -4.24 -0.50 -3.88
C ALA A 114 -3.04 -1.41 -3.55
N PHE A 115 -3.02 -1.99 -2.35
CA PHE A 115 -1.95 -2.90 -1.92
C PHE A 115 -2.10 -4.30 -2.55
N LEU A 116 -3.31 -4.74 -2.91
CA LEU A 116 -3.52 -5.97 -3.66
C LEU A 116 -2.91 -5.89 -5.07
N LEU A 117 -2.80 -4.68 -5.63
CA LEU A 117 -2.14 -4.43 -6.92
C LEU A 117 -0.62 -4.38 -6.83
N LEU A 118 -0.02 -4.50 -5.64
CA LEU A 118 1.43 -4.48 -5.46
C LEU A 118 2.20 -5.41 -6.40
N PRO A 119 1.78 -6.66 -6.66
CA PRO A 119 2.54 -7.52 -7.56
C PRO A 119 2.63 -6.97 -8.98
N VAL A 120 1.53 -6.42 -9.49
CA VAL A 120 1.49 -5.79 -10.81
C VAL A 120 2.37 -4.55 -10.81
N LEU A 121 2.31 -3.73 -9.76
CA LEU A 121 3.17 -2.55 -9.62
C LEU A 121 4.65 -2.93 -9.56
N SER A 122 5.01 -3.98 -8.82
CA SER A 122 6.38 -4.47 -8.72
C SER A 122 6.91 -4.99 -10.06
N VAL A 123 6.08 -5.68 -10.86
CA VAL A 123 6.47 -6.06 -12.23
C VAL A 123 6.67 -4.84 -13.11
N ILE A 124 5.78 -3.84 -13.05
CA ILE A 124 5.92 -2.61 -13.82
C ILE A 124 7.21 -1.87 -13.43
N VAL A 125 7.48 -1.70 -12.14
CA VAL A 125 8.70 -1.02 -11.67
C VAL A 125 9.94 -1.84 -12.01
N GLY A 126 9.93 -3.15 -11.80
CA GLY A 126 11.04 -4.05 -12.12
C GLY A 126 11.37 -4.11 -13.61
N THR A 127 10.37 -4.04 -14.50
CA THR A 127 10.58 -3.99 -15.96
C THR A 127 11.12 -2.63 -16.42
N LEU A 128 10.73 -1.53 -15.76
CA LEU A 128 11.25 -0.19 -16.06
C LEU A 128 12.67 0.01 -15.52
N VAL A 129 13.03 -0.64 -14.42
CA VAL A 129 14.32 -0.53 -13.75
C VAL A 129 15.13 -1.78 -14.07
N TYR A 130 15.73 -1.83 -15.27
CA TYR A 130 16.63 -2.92 -15.64
C TYR A 130 17.85 -2.91 -14.71
N VAL A 131 17.90 -3.87 -13.78
CA VAL A 131 19.08 -4.11 -12.94
C VAL A 131 19.68 -5.45 -13.35
N PRO A 132 20.82 -5.45 -14.06
CA PRO A 132 21.55 -6.69 -14.29
C PRO A 132 22.10 -7.17 -12.94
N SER A 133 21.41 -8.13 -12.34
CA SER A 133 21.90 -8.86 -11.17
C SER A 133 22.74 -10.04 -11.67
N THR A 134 24.02 -10.04 -11.34
CA THR A 134 24.90 -11.18 -11.55
C THR A 134 24.88 -12.01 -10.27
N VAL A 135 24.21 -13.15 -10.28
CA VAL A 135 24.30 -14.09 -9.17
C VAL A 135 25.54 -14.95 -9.41
N GLU A 136 26.60 -14.69 -8.66
CA GLU A 136 27.73 -15.60 -8.56
C GLU A 136 27.32 -16.73 -7.61
N PHE A 137 27.05 -17.92 -8.16
CA PHE A 137 26.87 -19.11 -7.34
C PHE A 137 28.24 -19.55 -6.83
N ASP A 138 28.36 -19.73 -5.51
CA ASP A 138 29.58 -20.23 -4.89
C ASP A 138 29.89 -21.63 -5.44
N SER A 139 30.84 -21.68 -6.37
CA SER A 139 31.11 -22.86 -7.16
C SER A 139 32.31 -23.60 -6.58
N SER A 140 32.11 -24.25 -5.44
CA SER A 140 32.94 -25.39 -5.05
C SER A 140 32.90 -26.53 -6.09
N LEU A 141 32.03 -26.42 -7.11
CA LEU A 141 31.83 -27.35 -8.23
C LEU A 141 32.20 -26.79 -9.63
N GLY A 142 32.81 -25.61 -9.73
CA GLY A 142 33.35 -25.09 -11.00
C GLY A 142 32.35 -24.26 -11.83
N VAL A 143 32.70 -22.98 -11.97
CA VAL A 143 32.35 -22.00 -13.02
C VAL A 143 31.00 -22.21 -13.70
N MET A 144 29.92 -21.84 -13.01
CA MET A 144 28.72 -21.40 -13.72
C MET A 144 28.95 -19.96 -14.20
N PRO A 145 28.65 -19.64 -15.48
CA PRO A 145 28.68 -18.25 -15.93
C PRO A 145 27.67 -17.43 -15.13
N PRO A 146 27.94 -16.14 -14.89
CA PRO A 146 27.03 -15.26 -14.17
C PRO A 146 25.68 -15.26 -14.88
N VAL A 147 24.64 -15.74 -14.19
CA VAL A 147 23.28 -15.74 -14.71
C VAL A 147 22.69 -14.36 -14.44
N THR A 148 22.29 -13.66 -15.49
CA THR A 148 21.46 -12.47 -15.36
C THR A 148 20.03 -12.91 -15.09
N ILE A 149 19.55 -12.67 -13.87
CA ILE A 149 18.17 -12.95 -13.53
C ILE A 149 17.33 -11.70 -13.78
N ASP A 150 16.30 -11.84 -14.62
CA ASP A 150 15.28 -10.82 -14.77
C ASP A 150 14.41 -10.80 -13.50
N LEU A 151 14.47 -9.69 -12.76
CA LEU A 151 13.75 -9.51 -11.51
C LEU A 151 12.24 -9.70 -11.72
N ALA A 152 11.70 -9.28 -12.88
CA ALA A 152 10.29 -9.46 -13.22
C ALA A 152 9.88 -10.94 -13.28
N THR A 153 10.80 -11.82 -13.69
CA THR A 153 10.56 -13.26 -13.77
C THR A 153 10.61 -13.92 -12.39
N VAL A 154 11.46 -13.45 -11.48
CA VAL A 154 11.53 -13.94 -10.09
C VAL A 154 10.30 -13.55 -9.28
N LEU A 155 9.79 -12.34 -9.51
CA LEU A 155 8.62 -11.81 -8.82
C LEU A 155 7.33 -12.58 -9.18
N TRP A 156 7.31 -13.28 -10.34
CA TRP A 156 6.18 -14.09 -10.80
C TRP A 156 6.18 -15.51 -10.20
N ASN A 157 6.19 -15.60 -8.88
CA ASN A 157 6.16 -16.88 -8.14
C ASN A 157 4.74 -17.20 -7.63
N VAL A 158 4.44 -18.50 -7.42
CA VAL A 158 3.17 -19.02 -6.89
C VAL A 158 2.80 -18.40 -5.52
N TRP A 159 3.78 -17.93 -4.76
CA TRP A 159 3.60 -17.29 -3.45
C TRP A 159 3.07 -15.86 -3.50
N MET A 160 3.05 -15.24 -4.68
CA MET A 160 2.72 -13.84 -4.86
C MET A 160 1.27 -13.51 -4.52
N ILE A 161 0.31 -14.39 -4.85
CA ILE A 161 -1.11 -14.16 -4.55
C ILE A 161 -1.36 -14.20 -3.03
N PRO A 162 -0.94 -15.25 -2.27
CA PRO A 162 -1.05 -15.25 -0.81
C PRO A 162 -0.40 -14.05 -0.15
N GLU A 163 0.79 -13.64 -0.61
CA GLU A 163 1.50 -12.48 -0.07
C GLU A 163 0.74 -11.18 -0.33
N ALA A 164 0.25 -10.96 -1.55
CA ALA A 164 -0.55 -9.79 -1.89
C ALA A 164 -1.82 -9.70 -1.04
N VAL A 165 -2.49 -10.83 -0.80
CA VAL A 165 -3.67 -10.90 0.07
C VAL A 165 -3.31 -10.56 1.52
N LEU A 166 -2.19 -11.09 2.03
CA LEU A 166 -1.72 -10.81 3.39
C LEU A 166 -1.40 -9.31 3.55
N VAL A 167 -0.65 -8.74 2.61
CA VAL A 167 -0.28 -7.32 2.59
C VAL A 167 -1.53 -6.43 2.48
N ALA A 168 -2.47 -6.76 1.59
CA ALA A 168 -3.74 -6.06 1.47
C ALA A 168 -4.57 -6.11 2.77
N THR A 169 -4.54 -7.24 3.48
CA THR A 169 -5.23 -7.41 4.77
C THR A 169 -4.62 -6.50 5.84
N PHE A 170 -3.29 -6.43 5.95
CA PHE A 170 -2.64 -5.53 6.91
C PHE A 170 -2.88 -4.06 6.57
N ALA A 171 -2.87 -3.68 5.29
CA ALA A 171 -3.22 -2.33 4.85
C ALA A 171 -4.67 -1.98 5.21
N PHE A 172 -5.61 -2.93 5.01
CA PHE A 172 -7.01 -2.78 5.40
C PHE A 172 -7.16 -2.55 6.89
N LEU A 173 -6.56 -3.42 7.72
CA LEU A 173 -6.66 -3.35 9.18
C LEU A 173 -6.06 -2.05 9.71
N GLY A 174 -4.91 -1.63 9.17
CA GLY A 174 -4.31 -0.34 9.47
C GLY A 174 -5.26 0.81 9.16
N ALA A 175 -5.79 0.86 7.94
CA ALA A 175 -6.70 1.93 7.51
C ALA A 175 -7.99 1.96 8.32
N TRP A 176 -8.56 0.80 8.65
CA TRP A 176 -9.71 0.69 9.52
C TRP A 176 -9.43 1.26 10.92
N LEU A 177 -8.31 0.89 11.54
CA LEU A 177 -7.91 1.41 12.85
C LEU A 177 -7.62 2.92 12.81
N GLY A 178 -6.97 3.40 11.75
CA GLY A 178 -6.71 4.82 11.52
C GLY A 178 -7.99 5.65 11.46
N GLN A 179 -9.03 5.13 10.81
CA GLN A 179 -10.35 5.76 10.80
C GLN A 179 -11.04 5.71 12.17
N ALA A 180 -11.01 4.56 12.85
CA ALA A 180 -11.64 4.38 14.15
C ALA A 180 -11.09 5.37 15.19
N THR A 181 -9.76 5.52 15.24
CA THR A 181 -9.08 6.46 16.17
C THR A 181 -9.37 7.94 15.88
N LYS A 182 -9.70 8.29 14.63
CA LYS A 182 -10.10 9.65 14.29
C LYS A 182 -11.53 9.97 14.77
N ARG A 183 -12.41 8.98 14.76
CA ARG A 183 -13.81 9.12 15.22
C ARG A 183 -13.93 9.24 16.73
N SER A 184 -13.01 8.64 17.48
CA SER A 184 -13.00 8.68 18.95
C SER A 184 -12.40 9.96 19.55
N SER A 185 -11.84 10.87 18.72
CA SER A 185 -11.32 12.14 19.21
C SER A 185 -12.49 13.07 19.57
N PRO A 186 -12.67 13.48 20.85
CA PRO A 186 -13.75 14.35 21.24
C PRO A 186 -13.67 15.67 20.45
N PRO A 187 -14.82 16.28 20.10
CA PRO A 187 -14.80 17.58 19.45
C PRO A 187 -14.03 18.57 20.33
N PRO A 188 -13.21 19.46 19.75
CA PRO A 188 -12.52 20.47 20.53
C PRO A 188 -13.56 21.24 21.34
N THR A 189 -13.44 21.19 22.66
CA THR A 189 -14.25 21.98 23.56
C THR A 189 -14.03 23.44 23.16
N ALA A 190 -15.09 24.08 22.66
CA ALA A 190 -15.04 25.50 22.36
C ALA A 190 -14.76 26.24 23.67
N VAL A 191 -13.51 26.67 23.84
CA VAL A 191 -13.15 27.62 24.90
C VAL A 191 -13.88 28.90 24.54
N ARG A 192 -14.94 29.20 25.31
CA ARG A 192 -15.71 30.44 25.22
C ARG A 192 -14.94 31.57 25.91
#